data_AF-A0A835IWK1-F1
#
_entry.id   AF-A0A835IWK1-F1
#
_cell.length_a   1.000
_cell.length_b   1.000
_cell.length_c   1.000
_cell.angle_alpha   90.00
_cell.angle_beta   90.00
_cell.angle_gamma   90.00
#
_symmetry.space_group_name_H-M   'P 1'
#
loop_
_entity.id
_entity.type
_entity.pdbx_description
1 polymer ?
#
loop_
_entity_poly.entity_id
_entity_poly.type
_entity_poly.pdbx_seq_one_letter_code
_entity_poly.pdbx_strand_id
1 'polypeptide(L)'
;MAKVDVQTGAILWQTLTLPDNFGKTGEYAGAAIWGSSPAIDIRRNLVYVATGNLDSAPTNVIQCQEQENNQNVPTHPDECIEPRNHENSVLAFDISHGNIKMG
;
A
#
# COMPACT_ATOMS: atom_id res chain seq x y z
N MET A 1 -1.66 6.86 -3.48
CA MET A 1 -1.02 8.13 -3.89
C MET A 1 -1.66 8.64 -5.17
N ALA A 2 -1.75 9.96 -5.37
CA ALA A 2 -2.18 10.54 -6.64
C ALA A 2 -1.21 11.66 -7.07
N LYS A 3 -1.04 11.80 -8.38
CA LYS A 3 -0.40 12.97 -8.98
C LYS A 3 -1.48 13.81 -9.65
N VAL A 4 -1.44 15.11 -9.37
CA VAL A 4 -2.37 16.08 -9.94
C VAL A 4 -1.64 17.08 -10.79
N ASP A 5 -2.32 17.60 -11.80
CA ASP A 5 -1.87 18.78 -12.52
C ASP A 5 -1.99 20.01 -11.60
N VAL A 6 -0.91 20.79 -11.50
CA VAL A 6 -0.83 21.89 -10.53
C VAL A 6 -1.72 23.08 -10.88
N GLN A 7 -2.08 23.24 -12.16
CA GLN A 7 -2.87 24.39 -12.62
C GLN A 7 -4.36 24.10 -12.57
N THR A 8 -4.75 22.88 -12.93
CA THR A 8 -6.15 22.47 -13.12
C THR A 8 -6.68 21.59 -11.99
N GLY A 9 -5.79 20.96 -11.21
CA GLY A 9 -6.16 19.96 -10.21
C GLY A 9 -6.58 18.61 -10.81
N ALA A 10 -6.47 18.42 -12.13
CA ALA A 10 -6.83 17.15 -12.76
C ALA A 10 -5.92 16.01 -12.28
N ILE A 11 -6.51 14.86 -11.95
CA ILE A 11 -5.75 13.66 -11.56
C ILE A 11 -5.05 13.12 -12.82
N LEU A 12 -3.72 13.11 -12.81
CA LEU A 12 -2.89 12.55 -13.87
C LEU A 12 -2.73 11.03 -13.71
N TRP A 13 -2.56 10.58 -12.47
CA TRP A 13 -2.62 9.16 -12.10
C TRP A 13 -2.96 9.00 -10.63
N GLN A 14 -3.50 7.83 -10.28
CA GLN A 14 -3.76 7.40 -8.91
C GLN A 14 -3.42 5.93 -8.76
N THR A 15 -2.73 5.60 -7.67
CA THR A 15 -2.36 4.23 -7.32
C THR A 15 -2.77 3.96 -5.88
N LEU A 16 -3.57 2.92 -5.67
CA LEU A 16 -3.97 2.46 -4.34
C LEU A 16 -2.85 1.60 -3.74
N THR A 17 -2.73 1.64 -2.41
CA THR A 17 -1.73 0.90 -1.63
C THR A 17 -2.25 -0.44 -1.11
N LEU A 18 -3.52 -0.75 -1.37
CA LEU A 18 -4.20 -1.97 -0.99
C LEU A 18 -4.91 -2.59 -2.21
N PRO A 19 -5.22 -3.90 -2.15
CA PRO A 19 -6.16 -4.51 -3.08
C PRO A 19 -7.51 -3.80 -3.08
N ASP A 20 -8.23 -3.90 -4.21
CA ASP A 20 -9.59 -3.38 -4.31
C ASP A 20 -10.51 -4.11 -3.32
N ASN A 21 -11.25 -3.35 -2.53
CA ASN A 21 -12.20 -3.86 -1.55
C ASN A 21 -13.63 -4.00 -2.12
N PHE A 22 -13.81 -3.68 -3.41
CA PHE A 22 -15.08 -3.75 -4.15
C PHE A 22 -16.22 -2.96 -3.49
N GLY A 23 -15.89 -1.94 -2.69
CA GLY A 23 -16.87 -1.13 -1.95
C GLY A 23 -17.56 -1.85 -0.80
N LYS A 24 -17.00 -2.95 -0.29
CA LYS A 24 -17.58 -3.74 0.80
C LYS A 24 -16.98 -3.36 2.15
N THR A 25 -17.82 -3.38 3.18
CA THR A 25 -17.38 -3.23 4.57
C THR A 25 -16.71 -4.50 5.09
N GLY A 26 -15.66 -4.37 5.90
CA GLY A 26 -14.93 -5.50 6.48
C GLY A 26 -13.89 -6.13 5.53
N GLU A 27 -13.73 -5.56 4.33
CA GLU A 27 -12.61 -5.86 3.44
C GLU A 27 -11.44 -4.89 3.72
N TYR A 28 -10.43 -4.87 2.86
CA TYR A 28 -9.25 -4.00 3.01
C TYR A 28 -9.59 -2.51 3.18
N ALA A 29 -9.06 -1.93 4.25
CA ALA A 29 -9.06 -0.49 4.52
C ALA A 29 -7.82 -0.09 5.34
N GLY A 30 -7.40 1.17 5.25
CA GLY A 30 -6.19 1.69 5.91
C GLY A 30 -5.02 1.84 4.95
N ALA A 31 -3.81 1.50 5.40
CA ALA A 31 -2.54 1.68 4.70
C ALA A 31 -2.36 3.08 4.07
N ALA A 32 -2.85 4.09 4.79
CA ALA A 32 -2.87 5.45 4.31
C ALA A 32 -1.46 6.03 4.18
N ILE A 33 -1.28 6.89 3.19
CA ILE A 33 -0.11 7.77 3.09
C ILE A 33 -0.48 9.07 3.78
N TRP A 34 -0.04 9.26 5.01
CA TRP A 34 -0.40 10.41 5.86
C TRP A 34 0.80 11.32 6.19
N GLY A 35 2.02 10.91 5.82
CA GLY A 35 3.22 11.73 5.97
C GLY A 35 3.20 12.94 5.02
N SER A 36 3.60 14.11 5.52
CA SER A 36 3.58 15.37 4.76
C SER A 36 4.77 15.56 3.82
N SER A 37 5.83 14.77 3.97
CA SER A 37 7.14 15.01 3.34
C SER A 37 7.61 13.78 2.56
N PRO A 38 7.03 13.51 1.37
CA PRO A 38 7.56 12.49 0.47
C PRO A 38 8.99 12.84 0.02
N ALA A 39 9.91 11.87 0.03
CA ALA A 39 11.26 12.08 -0.48
C ALA A 39 11.28 11.89 -2.01
N ILE A 40 11.96 12.77 -2.75
CA ILE A 40 11.94 12.78 -4.21
C ILE A 40 13.36 12.58 -4.75
N ASP A 41 13.55 11.56 -5.59
CA ASP A 41 14.78 11.36 -6.37
C ASP A 41 14.51 11.57 -7.86
N ILE A 42 14.84 12.77 -8.34
CA ILE A 42 14.63 13.18 -9.73
C ILE A 42 15.48 12.34 -10.70
N ARG A 43 16.69 11.91 -10.29
CA ARG A 43 17.59 11.14 -11.17
C ARG A 43 17.03 9.75 -11.47
N ARG A 44 16.34 9.16 -10.49
CA ARG A 44 15.67 7.87 -10.63
C ARG A 44 14.21 7.98 -11.07
N ASN A 45 13.67 9.20 -11.12
CA ASN A 45 12.25 9.48 -11.35
C ASN A 45 11.33 8.82 -10.32
N LEU A 46 11.74 8.79 -9.05
CA LEU A 46 11.03 8.11 -7.96
C LEU A 46 10.61 9.06 -6.85
N VAL A 47 9.46 8.77 -6.26
CA VAL A 47 8.97 9.39 -5.02
C VAL A 47 8.72 8.33 -3.96
N TYR A 48 9.26 8.56 -2.77
CA TYR A 48 9.25 7.62 -1.66
C TYR A 48 8.29 8.08 -0.57
N VAL A 49 7.47 7.15 -0.09
CA VAL A 49 6.48 7.38 0.98
C VAL A 49 6.40 6.17 1.90
N ALA A 50 5.94 6.40 3.13
CA ALA A 50 5.53 5.33 4.03
C ALA A 50 4.00 5.21 4.06
N THR A 51 3.51 4.00 4.27
CA THR A 51 2.10 3.68 4.51
C THR A 51 1.86 3.32 5.97
N GLY A 52 0.65 3.56 6.46
CA GLY A 52 0.21 3.15 7.79
C GLY A 52 -0.22 1.67 7.86
N ASN A 53 -0.78 1.29 9.00
CA ASN A 53 -1.40 -0.01 9.25
C ASN A 53 -2.75 -0.16 8.53
N LEU A 54 -3.27 -1.38 8.48
CA LEU A 54 -4.67 -1.61 8.13
C LEU A 54 -5.62 -1.17 9.24
N ASP A 55 -6.78 -0.67 8.83
CA ASP A 55 -7.94 -0.44 9.68
C ASP A 55 -8.89 -1.67 9.65
N SER A 56 -8.96 -2.38 8.53
CA SER A 56 -9.66 -3.65 8.37
C SER A 56 -9.04 -4.52 7.28
N ALA A 57 -9.25 -5.84 7.38
CA ALA A 57 -8.79 -6.85 6.45
C ALA A 57 -9.86 -7.94 6.24
N PRO A 58 -9.85 -8.66 5.10
CA PRO A 58 -10.75 -9.79 4.85
C PRO A 58 -10.64 -10.87 5.93
N THR A 59 -11.76 -11.51 6.28
CA THR A 59 -11.82 -12.52 7.33
C THR A 59 -10.84 -13.67 7.13
N ASN A 60 -10.61 -14.11 5.88
CA ASN A 60 -9.66 -15.18 5.58
C ASN A 60 -8.21 -14.78 5.91
N VAL A 61 -7.84 -13.53 5.72
CA VAL A 61 -6.50 -13.01 6.02
C VAL A 61 -6.30 -12.94 7.52
N ILE A 62 -7.30 -12.43 8.25
CA ILE A 62 -7.27 -12.38 9.72
C ILE A 62 -7.13 -13.79 10.31
N GLN A 63 -7.96 -14.74 9.86
CA GLN A 63 -7.91 -16.12 10.34
C GLN A 63 -6.60 -16.82 10.02
N CYS A 64 -6.04 -16.56 8.83
CA CYS A 64 -4.73 -17.09 8.44
C CYS A 64 -3.63 -16.55 9.37
N GLN A 65 -3.59 -15.24 9.60
CA GLN A 65 -2.60 -14.62 10.48
C GLN A 65 -2.72 -15.12 11.93
N GLU A 66 -3.94 -15.30 12.44
CA GLU A 66 -4.18 -15.89 13.76
C GLU A 66 -3.64 -17.32 13.86
N GLN A 67 -3.75 -18.12 12.81
CA GLN A 67 -3.20 -19.47 12.77
C GLN A 67 -1.67 -19.46 12.77
N GLU A 68 -1.04 -18.60 11.96
CA GLU A 68 0.42 -18.46 11.92
C GLU A 68 0.99 -17.97 13.25
N ASN A 69 0.36 -16.96 13.86
CA ASN A 69 0.78 -16.43 15.16
C ASN A 69 0.77 -17.49 16.28
N ASN A 70 -0.06 -18.53 16.16
CA ASN A 70 -0.10 -19.63 17.11
C ASN A 70 0.98 -20.69 16.87
N GLN A 71 1.63 -20.70 15.71
CA GLN A 71 2.58 -21.75 15.34
C GLN A 71 4.04 -21.43 15.71
N ASN A 72 4.39 -20.18 16.10
CA ASN A 72 5.76 -19.75 16.43
C ASN A 72 6.85 -20.14 15.39
N VAL A 73 6.43 -20.52 14.19
CA VAL A 73 7.30 -20.86 13.07
C VAL A 73 7.21 -19.71 12.07
N PRO A 74 8.33 -19.08 11.69
CA PRO A 74 8.31 -18.05 10.67
C PRO A 74 7.89 -18.64 9.33
N THR A 75 6.82 -18.10 8.74
CA THR A 75 6.41 -18.37 7.36
C THR A 75 6.98 -17.27 6.48
N HIS A 76 7.85 -17.63 5.54
CA HIS A 76 8.44 -16.69 4.59
C HIS A 76 8.44 -17.29 3.18
N PRO A 77 7.77 -16.64 2.20
CA PRO A 77 6.92 -15.45 2.35
C PRO A 77 5.67 -15.75 3.22
N ASP A 78 5.10 -14.69 3.81
CA ASP A 78 3.84 -14.77 4.55
C ASP A 78 2.74 -15.21 3.57
N GLU A 79 2.10 -16.35 3.82
CA GLU A 79 1.08 -16.91 2.92
C GLU A 79 -0.28 -16.21 3.08
N CYS A 80 -0.45 -15.45 4.17
CA CYS A 80 -1.70 -14.78 4.52
C CYS A 80 -1.83 -13.40 3.87
N ILE A 81 -0.71 -12.72 3.61
CA ILE A 81 -0.70 -11.34 3.08
C ILE A 81 -0.57 -11.34 1.55
N GLU A 82 -1.54 -10.74 0.86
CA GLU A 82 -1.47 -10.64 -0.61
C GLU A 82 -0.35 -9.68 -1.07
N PRO A 83 0.32 -9.94 -2.21
CA PRO A 83 1.44 -9.12 -2.69
C PRO A 83 1.14 -7.63 -2.96
N ARG A 84 -0.15 -7.24 -3.03
CA ARG A 84 -0.60 -5.86 -3.24
C ARG A 84 -1.04 -5.17 -1.96
N ASN A 85 -0.96 -5.85 -0.82
CA ASN A 85 -1.13 -5.24 0.48
C ASN A 85 0.19 -4.58 0.88
N HIS A 86 0.21 -3.25 0.87
CA HIS A 86 1.36 -2.45 1.25
C HIS A 86 1.12 -1.69 2.56
N GLU A 87 0.51 -2.33 3.57
CA GLU A 87 0.49 -1.79 4.93
C GLU A 87 1.91 -1.69 5.52
N ASN A 88 2.15 -0.73 6.41
CA ASN A 88 3.39 -0.55 7.16
C ASN A 88 4.68 -0.66 6.32
N SER A 89 4.63 -0.15 5.10
CA SER A 89 5.65 -0.36 4.07
C SER A 89 6.28 0.96 3.64
N VAL A 90 7.49 0.89 3.07
CA VAL A 90 8.12 2.01 2.35
C VAL A 90 8.01 1.73 0.86
N LEU A 91 7.31 2.61 0.15
CA LEU A 91 7.02 2.46 -1.27
C LEU A 91 7.80 3.47 -2.10
N ALA A 92 8.24 3.03 -3.28
CA ALA A 92 8.80 3.89 -4.32
C ALA A 92 7.87 3.91 -5.54
N PHE A 93 7.28 5.07 -5.82
CA PHE A 93 6.43 5.28 -6.99
C PHE A 93 7.21 5.93 -8.12
N ASP A 94 7.00 5.47 -9.36
CA ASP A 94 7.45 6.18 -10.57
C ASP A 94 6.65 7.48 -10.72
N ILE A 95 7.35 8.61 -10.78
CA ILE A 95 6.71 9.94 -10.82
C ILE A 95 5.88 10.15 -12.09
N SER A 96 6.25 9.49 -13.19
CA SER A 96 5.59 9.66 -14.48
C SER A 96 4.24 8.94 -14.55
N HIS A 97 4.18 7.69 -14.09
CA HIS A 97 3.03 6.82 -14.29
C HIS A 97 2.36 6.31 -13.01
N GLY A 98 2.97 6.53 -11.84
CA GLY A 98 2.42 6.08 -10.56
C GLY A 98 2.61 4.60 -10.26
N ASN A 99 3.39 3.86 -11.07
CA ASN A 99 3.68 2.45 -10.80
C ASN A 99 4.57 2.30 -9.55
N ILE A 100 4.27 1.32 -8.69
CA ILE A 100 5.13 0.94 -7.57
C ILE A 100 6.33 0.17 -8.14
N LYS A 101 7.55 0.68 -7.91
CA LYS A 101 8.82 0.07 -8.37
C LYS A 101 9.49 -0.76 -7.31
N MET A 102 9.20 -0.45 -6.05
CA MET A 102 9.66 -1.15 -4.86
C MET A 102 8.58 -0.98 -3.81
N GLY A 103 8.26 -2.09 -3.15
CA GLY A 103 7.35 -2.19 -2.03
C GLY A 103 7.52 -3.53 -1.35
#